data_AF-A0A348WTY1-F1
#
_entry.id   AF-A0A348WTY1-F1
#
_cell.length_a   1.000
_cell.length_b   1.000
_cell.length_c   1.000
_cell.angle_alpha   90.00
_cell.angle_beta   90.00
_cell.angle_gamma   90.00
#
_symmetry.space_group_name_H-M   'P 1'
#
loop_
_entity.id
_entity.type
_entity.pdbx_description
1 polymer ?
#
loop_
_entity_poly.entity_id
_entity_poly.type
_entity_poly.pdbx_seq_one_letter_code
_entity_poly.pdbx_strand_id
1 'polypeptide(L)' 'MVFEKVQAIIAKELNVSLDKITMDTHLVDDLGADSLDAVELIMALEDEFNLEVDDEAAQNMKYVKDLVQYIENHQS' A
#
# COMPACT_ATOMS: atom_id res chain seq x y z
N MET A 1 -2.89 -8.09 11.71
CA MET A 1 -4.05 -7.77 10.85
C MET A 1 -3.51 -7.21 9.54
N VAL A 2 -4.10 -7.51 8.37
CA VAL A 2 -3.51 -7.10 7.06
C VAL A 2 -3.24 -5.60 7.02
N PHE A 3 -4.19 -4.78 7.48
CA PHE A 3 -4.01 -3.34 7.64
C PHE A 3 -2.75 -2.94 8.41
N GLU A 4 -2.46 -3.53 9.57
CA GLU A 4 -1.29 -3.15 10.38
C GLU A 4 0.04 -3.41 9.66
N LYS A 5 0.11 -4.50 8.89
CA LYS A 5 1.29 -4.83 8.07
C LYS A 5 1.44 -3.84 6.92
N VAL A 6 0.35 -3.58 6.18
CA VAL A 6 0.33 -2.61 5.10
C VAL A 6 0.73 -1.22 5.63
N GLN A 7 0.17 -0.82 6.76
CA GLN A 7 0.48 0.43 7.44
C GLN A 7 1.96 0.54 7.79
N ALA A 8 2.57 -0.53 8.33
CA ALA A 8 3.99 -0.59 8.66
C ALA A 8 4.90 -0.45 7.43
N ILE A 9 4.53 -1.08 6.32
CA ILE A 9 5.29 -0.99 5.06
C ILE A 9 5.20 0.42 4.49
N ILE A 10 3.99 0.99 4.41
CA ILE A 10 3.79 2.36 3.92
C ILE A 10 4.58 3.36 4.77
N ALA A 11 4.55 3.24 6.10
CA ALA A 11 5.32 4.11 6.98
C ALA A 11 6.83 4.01 6.75
N LYS A 12 7.33 2.81 6.47
CA LYS A 12 8.74 2.55 6.20
C LYS A 12 9.19 3.10 4.85
N GLU A 13 8.45 2.79 3.78
CA GLU A 13 8.82 3.19 2.42
C GLU A 13 8.65 4.71 2.21
N LEU A 14 7.54 5.28 2.67
CA LEU A 14 7.28 6.73 2.53
C LEU A 14 7.92 7.58 3.65
N ASN A 15 8.61 6.94 4.60
CA ASN A 15 9.19 7.60 5.78
C ASN A 15 8.20 8.53 6.51
N VAL A 16 6.96 8.07 6.66
CA VAL A 16 5.87 8.77 7.36
C VAL A 16 5.51 8.04 8.66
N SER A 17 4.84 8.74 9.56
CA SER A 17 4.42 8.16 10.82
C SER A 17 3.11 7.37 10.66
N LEU A 18 3.01 6.23 11.36
CA LEU A 18 1.86 5.30 11.30
C LEU A 18 0.53 5.97 11.61
N ASP A 19 0.52 6.95 12.50
CA ASP A 19 -0.65 7.72 12.91
C ASP A 19 -1.27 8.56 11.77
N LYS A 20 -0.51 8.85 10.71
CA LYS A 20 -1.00 9.53 9.51
C LYS A 20 -1.66 8.58 8.50
N ILE A 21 -1.47 7.27 8.69
CA ILE A 21 -1.92 6.25 7.74
C ILE A 21 -3.22 5.66 8.26
N THR A 22 -4.30 5.96 7.54
CA THR A 22 -5.65 5.45 7.77
C THR A 22 -6.15 4.76 6.52
N MET A 23 -7.23 4.00 6.61
CA MET A 23 -7.84 3.33 5.44
C MET A 23 -8.25 4.31 4.33
N ASP A 24 -8.59 5.55 4.68
CA ASP A 24 -9.00 6.59 3.73
C ASP A 24 -7.87 7.54 3.33
N THR A 25 -6.65 7.30 3.80
CA THR A 25 -5.47 8.09 3.40
C THR A 25 -5.14 7.80 1.93
N HIS A 26 -4.98 8.86 1.15
CA HIS A 26 -4.56 8.81 -0.25
C HIS A 26 -3.03 8.78 -0.35
N LEU A 27 -2.46 7.81 -1.08
CA LEU A 27 -1.01 7.60 -1.16
C LEU A 27 -0.29 8.83 -1.75
N VAL A 28 -0.78 9.35 -2.87
CA VAL A 28 -0.21 10.53 -3.53
C VAL A 28 -0.60 11.84 -2.81
N ASP A 29 -1.89 12.12 -2.68
CA ASP A 29 -2.37 13.43 -2.19
C ASP A 29 -2.08 13.68 -0.70
N ASP A 30 -2.17 12.65 0.17
CA ASP A 30 -1.99 12.83 1.62
C ASP A 30 -0.58 12.48 2.10
N LEU A 31 0.05 11.44 1.53
CA LEU A 31 1.38 10.99 1.92
C LEU A 31 2.49 11.53 1.01
N GLY A 32 2.14 12.13 -0.12
CA GLY A 32 3.11 12.70 -1.05
C GLY A 32 3.89 11.66 -1.84
N ALA A 33 3.38 10.42 -1.93
CA ALA A 33 4.02 9.36 -2.70
C ALA A 33 4.11 9.75 -4.18
N ASP A 34 5.30 9.68 -4.75
CA ASP A 34 5.49 9.85 -6.19
C ASP A 34 5.26 8.53 -6.95
N SER A 35 5.47 8.55 -8.27
CA SER A 35 5.29 7.35 -9.10
C SER A 35 6.30 6.25 -8.81
N LEU A 36 7.50 6.57 -8.30
CA LEU A 36 8.51 5.60 -7.92
C LEU A 36 8.18 5.00 -6.56
N ASP A 37 7.79 5.84 -5.61
CA ASP A 37 7.34 5.42 -4.27
C ASP A 37 6.19 4.41 -4.36
N ALA A 38 5.24 4.64 -5.27
CA ALA A 38 4.14 3.71 -5.51
C ALA A 38 4.62 2.35 -6.03
N VAL A 39 5.60 2.33 -6.94
CA VAL A 39 6.19 1.09 -7.46
C VAL A 39 6.95 0.34 -6.36
N GLU A 40 7.79 1.03 -5.60
CA GLU A 40 8.55 0.42 -4.49
C GLU A 40 7.62 -0.13 -3.41
N LEU A 41 6.56 0.60 -3.08
CA LEU A 41 5.54 0.16 -2.13
C LEU A 41 4.82 -1.11 -2.61
N ILE A 42 4.38 -1.15 -3.87
CA ILE A 42 3.72 -2.33 -4.45
C ILE A 42 4.66 -3.53 -4.40
N MET A 43 5.90 -3.37 -4.83
CA MET A 43 6.91 -4.45 -4.80
C MET A 43 7.15 -4.97 -3.37
N ALA A 44 7.21 -4.07 -2.37
CA ALA A 44 7.38 -4.47 -0.97
C ALA A 44 6.16 -5.26 -0.44
N LEU A 45 4.96 -4.93 -0.91
CA LEU A 45 3.73 -5.66 -0.56
C LEU A 45 3.67 -7.02 -1.26
N GLU A 46 4.05 -7.09 -2.53
CA GLU A 46 4.19 -8.35 -3.29
C GLU A 46 5.12 -9.32 -2.57
N ASP A 47 6.30 -8.85 -2.16
CA ASP A 47 7.29 -9.67 -1.44
C ASP A 47 6.81 -10.09 -0.04
N GLU A 48 6.24 -9.17 0.76
CA GLU A 48 5.79 -9.48 2.13
C GLU A 48 4.63 -10.48 2.14
N PHE A 49 3.69 -10.33 1.21
CA PHE A 49 2.47 -11.13 1.16
C PHE A 49 2.52 -12.27 0.14
N ASN A 50 3.65 -12.40 -0.59
CA ASN A 50 3.89 -13.38 -1.64
C ASN A 50 2.73 -13.40 -2.66
N LEU A 51 2.39 -12.23 -3.17
CA LEU A 51 1.33 -11.97 -4.16
C LEU A 51 1.92 -11.24 -5.38
N GLU A 52 1.13 -11.13 -6.43
CA GLU A 52 1.50 -10.44 -7.67
C GLU A 52 0.39 -9.42 -7.97
N VAL A 53 0.73 -8.14 -8.05
CA VAL A 53 -0.18 -7.04 -8.38
C VAL A 53 0.04 -6.66 -9.82
N ASP A 54 -0.99 -6.79 -10.65
CA ASP A 54 -0.90 -6.33 -12.03
C ASP A 54 -0.87 -4.79 -12.13
N ASP A 55 -0.30 -4.28 -13.23
CA ASP A 55 -0.16 -2.83 -13.46
C ASP A 55 -1.51 -2.08 -13.39
N GLU A 56 -2.60 -2.71 -13.83
CA GLU A 56 -3.93 -2.09 -13.84
C GLU A 56 -4.48 -1.93 -12.42
N ALA A 57 -4.32 -2.96 -11.58
CA ALA A 57 -4.66 -2.95 -10.17
C ALA A 57 -3.80 -1.93 -9.43
N ALA A 58 -2.47 -1.93 -9.67
CA ALA A 58 -1.54 -0.97 -9.08
C ALA A 58 -1.91 0.49 -9.42
N GLN A 59 -2.31 0.78 -10.66
CA GLN A 59 -2.76 2.12 -11.07
C GLN A 59 -4.09 2.54 -10.42
N ASN A 60 -4.93 1.58 -10.04
CA ASN A 60 -6.19 1.82 -9.37
C ASN A 60 -6.05 1.91 -7.83
N MET A 61 -4.91 1.48 -7.26
CA MET A 61 -4.62 1.57 -5.83
C MET A 61 -4.20 2.98 -5.44
N LYS A 62 -5.18 3.79 -5.03
CA LYS A 62 -4.94 5.20 -4.64
C LYS A 62 -5.00 5.41 -3.14
N TYR A 63 -5.77 4.57 -2.45
CA TYR A 63 -5.99 4.65 -1.02
C TYR A 63 -5.43 3.42 -0.30
N VAL A 64 -5.09 3.59 0.97
CA VAL A 64 -4.61 2.48 1.81
C VAL A 64 -5.61 1.32 1.87
N LYS A 65 -6.92 1.60 1.91
CA LYS A 65 -7.96 0.56 1.88
C LYS A 65 -7.90 -0.30 0.62
N ASP A 66 -7.50 0.26 -0.52
CA ASP A 66 -7.46 -0.48 -1.79
C ASP A 66 -6.38 -1.56 -1.70
N LEU A 67 -5.20 -1.20 -1.17
CA LEU A 67 -4.10 -2.13 -0.90
C LEU A 67 -4.53 -3.24 0.06
N VAL A 68 -5.13 -2.87 1.19
CA VAL A 68 -5.56 -3.84 2.21
C VAL A 68 -6.60 -4.80 1.67
N GLN A 69 -7.63 -4.29 0.99
CA GLN A 69 -8.69 -5.12 0.41
C GLN A 69 -8.14 -6.05 -0.66
N TYR A 70 -7.22 -5.56 -1.50
CA TYR A 70 -6.60 -6.39 -2.52
C TYR A 70 -5.87 -7.57 -1.89
N ILE A 71 -5.05 -7.32 -0.87
CA ILE A 71 -4.29 -8.36 -0.16
C ILE A 71 -5.25 -9.34 0.54
N GLU A 72 -6.25 -8.84 1.26
CA GLU A 72 -7.24 -9.69 1.94
C GLU A 72 -7.98 -10.61 0.97
N ASN A 73 -8.31 -10.12 -0.23
CA ASN A 73 -8.99 -10.91 -1.26
C ASN A 73 -8.08 -11.98 -1.89
N HIS A 74 -6.76 -11.77 -1.93
CA HIS A 74 -5.80 -12.70 -2.54
C HIS A 74 -5.12 -13.65 -1.53
N GLN A 75 -5.29 -13.43 -0.22
CA GLN A 75 -4.78 -14.32 0.84
C GLN A 75 -5.80 -15.35 1.35
N SER A 76 -6.92 -15.56 0.63
CA SER A 76 -7.94 -16.58 0.97
C SER A 76 -7.59 -17.99 0.52
#